data_AF-K0TPD8-F1
#
_entry.id   AF-K0TPD8-F1
#
_cell.length_a   1.000
_cell.length_b   1.000
_cell.length_c   1.000
_cell.angle_alpha   90.00
_cell.angle_beta   90.00
_cell.angle_gamma   90.00
#
_symmetry.space_group_name_H-M   'P 1'
#
loop_
_entity.id
_entity.type
_entity.pdbx_description
1 polymer ?
#
loop_
_entity_poly.entity_id
_entity_poly.type
_entity_poly.pdbx_seq_one_letter_code
_entity_poly.pdbx_strand_id
1 'polypeptide(L)'
;MAADRGRFIDQSQSLNLFTAAPTVSRLTAMHFYAWRKGLKTGIYYLRTKPAVNAIQFTVSKSIDNESSDNNGEEQVQKSNLPELGSESECLSCSA
;
A
#
# COMPACT_ATOMS: atom_id res chain seq x y z
N MET A 1 0.67 -2.29 -18.46
CA MET A 1 2.12 -2.19 -18.17
C MET A 1 2.83 -3.55 -18.19
N ALA A 2 2.65 -4.43 -17.19
CA ALA A 2 3.37 -5.72 -17.16
C ALA A 2 3.10 -6.62 -18.39
N ALA A 3 1.85 -6.64 -18.87
CA ALA A 3 1.48 -7.38 -20.08
C ALA A 3 2.08 -6.77 -21.36
N ASP A 4 2.24 -5.44 -21.41
CA ASP A 4 2.72 -4.74 -22.61
C ASP A 4 4.21 -5.01 -22.85
N ARG A 5 5.02 -5.02 -21.77
CA ARG A 5 6.44 -5.38 -21.86
C ARG A 5 6.68 -6.88 -22.02
N GLY A 6 5.72 -7.72 -21.66
CA GLY A 6 5.83 -9.19 -21.71
C GLY A 6 6.14 -9.73 -23.11
N ARG A 7 5.82 -9.00 -24.18
CA ARG A 7 6.18 -9.38 -25.56
C ARG A 7 7.68 -9.33 -25.86
N PHE A 8 8.44 -8.57 -25.08
CA PHE A 8 9.88 -8.36 -25.26
C PHE A 8 10.70 -9.18 -24.26
N ILE A 9 10.06 -10.09 -23.52
CA ILE A 9 10.68 -10.93 -22.49
C ILE A 9 10.60 -12.39 -22.95
N ASP A 10 11.76 -12.99 -23.12
CA ASP A 10 11.96 -14.37 -23.56
C ASP A 10 11.35 -15.38 -22.57
N GLN A 11 11.67 -15.23 -21.29
CA GLN A 11 11.21 -16.05 -20.19
C GLN A 11 10.08 -15.36 -19.46
N SER A 12 10.22 -15.02 -18.18
CA SER A 12 9.20 -14.33 -17.41
C SER A 12 9.79 -13.15 -16.66
N GLN A 13 8.94 -12.47 -15.90
CA GLN A 13 9.29 -11.33 -15.06
C GLN A 13 8.73 -11.52 -13.65
N SER A 14 9.50 -11.12 -12.64
CA SER A 14 9.05 -11.13 -11.26
C SER A 14 7.97 -10.06 -11.05
N LEU A 15 6.73 -10.49 -10.86
CA LEU A 15 5.57 -9.61 -10.70
C LEU A 15 5.10 -9.56 -9.24
N ASN A 16 5.50 -8.53 -8.49
CA ASN A 16 4.98 -8.28 -7.15
C ASN A 16 3.66 -7.51 -7.21
N LEU A 17 2.67 -7.98 -6.45
CA LEU A 17 1.38 -7.29 -6.29
C LEU A 17 1.29 -6.66 -4.90
N PHE A 18 0.79 -5.42 -4.85
CA PHE A 18 0.61 -4.69 -3.60
C PHE A 18 -0.88 -4.39 -3.40
N THR A 19 -1.46 -4.88 -2.31
CA THR A 19 -2.88 -4.70 -1.97
C THR A 19 -3.03 -4.31 -0.51
N ALA A 20 -3.80 -3.25 -0.21
CA ALA A 20 -3.98 -2.80 1.17
C ALA A 20 -4.74 -3.86 2.00
N ALA A 21 -5.93 -4.24 1.52
CA ALA A 21 -6.78 -5.26 2.13
C ALA A 21 -6.93 -6.44 1.15
N PRO A 22 -6.24 -7.58 1.36
CA PRO A 22 -6.42 -8.76 0.53
C PRO A 22 -7.75 -9.46 0.88
N THR A 23 -8.62 -9.66 -0.11
CA THR A 23 -9.77 -10.57 0.00
C THR A 23 -9.62 -11.70 -1.00
N VAL A 24 -10.15 -12.88 -0.69
CA VAL A 24 -10.05 -14.06 -1.59
C VAL A 24 -10.62 -13.73 -2.95
N SER A 25 -11.82 -13.12 -3.01
CA SER A 25 -12.46 -12.70 -4.26
C SER A 25 -11.56 -11.80 -5.10
N ARG A 26 -10.91 -10.80 -4.48
CA ARG A 26 -10.05 -9.86 -5.19
C ARG A 26 -8.75 -10.51 -5.67
N LEU A 27 -8.12 -11.37 -4.87
CA LEU A 27 -6.92 -12.11 -5.26
C LEU A 27 -7.20 -13.10 -6.41
N THR A 28 -8.34 -13.76 -6.37
CA THR A 28 -8.81 -14.64 -7.46
C THR A 28 -9.06 -13.83 -8.73
N ALA A 29 -9.73 -12.67 -8.63
CA ALA A 29 -9.94 -11.78 -9.78
C ALA A 29 -8.62 -11.28 -10.39
N MET A 30 -7.63 -10.92 -9.57
CA MET A 30 -6.29 -10.52 -10.03
C MET A 30 -5.56 -11.66 -10.74
N HIS A 31 -5.60 -12.88 -10.19
CA HIS A 31 -5.01 -14.05 -10.84
C HIS A 31 -5.63 -14.33 -12.20
N PHE A 32 -6.96 -14.35 -12.29
CA PHE A 32 -7.65 -14.57 -13.56
C PHE A 32 -7.41 -13.44 -14.55
N TYR A 33 -7.27 -12.19 -14.08
CA TYR A 33 -6.91 -11.07 -14.93
C TYR A 33 -5.51 -11.25 -15.54
N ALA A 34 -4.51 -11.61 -14.73
CA ALA A 34 -3.15 -11.86 -15.19
C ALA A 34 -3.11 -13.01 -16.23
N TRP A 35 -3.84 -14.10 -15.95
CA TRP A 35 -3.97 -15.23 -16.87
C TRP A 35 -4.61 -14.84 -18.21
N ARG A 36 -5.76 -14.12 -18.19
CA ARG A 36 -6.42 -13.63 -19.41
C ARG A 36 -5.54 -12.67 -20.22
N LYS A 37 -4.62 -11.95 -19.57
CA LYS A 37 -3.64 -11.06 -20.21
C LYS A 37 -2.39 -11.78 -20.73
N GLY A 38 -2.30 -13.11 -20.57
CA GLY A 38 -1.19 -13.92 -21.08
C GLY A 38 0.12 -13.72 -20.30
N LEU A 39 0.05 -13.26 -19.05
CA LEU A 39 1.23 -13.16 -18.20
C LEU A 39 1.72 -14.55 -17.79
N LYS A 40 3.00 -14.83 -18.03
CA LYS A 40 3.65 -16.10 -17.67
C LYS A 40 3.75 -16.28 -16.15
N THR A 41 4.03 -15.20 -15.42
CA THR A 41 3.98 -15.16 -13.95
C THR A 41 2.73 -14.41 -13.49
N GLY A 42 1.83 -15.10 -12.80
CA GLY A 42 0.60 -14.52 -12.24
C GLY A 42 0.86 -13.63 -11.03
N ILE A 43 1.66 -14.11 -10.07
CA ILE A 43 2.14 -13.37 -8.88
C ILE A 43 3.50 -13.93 -8.48
N TYR A 44 4.41 -13.08 -8.02
CA TYR A 44 5.64 -13.44 -7.33
C TYR A 44 5.49 -13.31 -5.80
N TYR A 45 5.38 -12.07 -5.30
CA TYR A 45 4.98 -11.80 -3.91
C TYR A 45 3.70 -11.00 -3.85
N LEU A 46 2.87 -11.30 -2.86
CA LEU A 46 1.78 -10.45 -2.41
C LEU A 46 2.26 -9.62 -1.22
N ARG A 47 2.23 -8.30 -1.35
CA ARG A 47 2.61 -7.36 -0.29
C ARG A 47 1.37 -6.64 0.21
N THR A 48 1.15 -6.73 1.52
CA THR A 48 -0.02 -6.16 2.19
C THR A 48 0.38 -5.02 3.11
N LYS A 49 -0.49 -4.03 3.24
CA LYS A 49 -0.29 -2.95 4.23
C LYS A 49 -0.88 -3.41 5.57
N PRO A 50 -0.19 -3.22 6.70
CA PRO A 50 -0.79 -3.47 8.01
C PRO A 50 -1.97 -2.52 8.25
N ALA A 51 -2.97 -2.97 9.01
CA ALA A 51 -4.15 -2.17 9.34
C ALA A 51 -3.81 -0.90 10.14
N VAL A 52 -2.72 -0.94 10.91
CA VAL A 52 -2.17 0.20 11.66
C VAL A 52 -0.73 0.45 11.24
N ASN A 53 -0.37 1.71 11.02
CA ASN A 53 1.02 2.08 10.82
C ASN A 53 1.70 2.17 12.19
N ALA A 54 2.90 1.60 12.32
CA ALA A 54 3.71 1.81 13.51
C ALA A 54 4.06 3.30 13.64
N ILE A 55 4.11 3.81 14.88
CA ILE A 55 4.60 5.16 15.17
C ILE A 55 6.05 5.24 14.69
N GLN A 56 6.29 6.04 13.65
CA GLN A 56 7.63 6.25 13.13
C GLN A 56 8.35 7.26 14.04
N PHE A 57 9.28 6.79 14.85
CA PHE A 57 10.15 7.67 15.64
C PHE A 57 11.18 8.30 14.71
N THR A 58 10.96 9.56 14.34
CA THR A 58 11.99 10.40 13.73
C THR A 58 12.86 11.01 14.83
N VAL A 59 14.13 11.30 14.56
CA VAL A 59 14.92 12.14 15.46
C VAL A 59 14.14 13.44 15.66
N SER A 60 13.83 13.75 16.91
CA SER A 60 13.16 15.00 17.30
C SER A 60 13.92 16.16 16.66
N LYS A 61 13.19 17.02 15.94
CA LYS A 61 13.67 18.35 15.58
C LYS A 61 13.75 19.19 16.86
N SER A 62 14.71 18.87 17.70
CA SER A 62 14.94 19.54 18.97
C SER A 62 15.89 20.72 18.75
N ILE A 63 15.48 21.70 17.96
CA ILE A 63 15.90 23.10 18.08
C ILE A 63 14.77 23.92 17.45
N ASP A 64 13.89 24.48 18.29
CA ASP A 64 13.51 25.89 18.23
C ASP A 64 12.35 26.17 19.20
N ASN A 65 12.74 26.82 20.29
CA ASN A 65 11.99 27.71 21.19
C ASN A 65 11.47 27.15 22.52
N GLU A 66 12.12 27.66 23.56
CA GLU A 66 11.73 27.67 24.96
C GLU A 66 10.38 28.36 25.21
N SER A 67 9.77 28.02 26.35
CA SER A 67 8.71 28.74 27.10
C SER A 67 7.30 28.74 26.45
N SER A 68 6.18 28.41 27.12
CA SER A 68 5.82 28.51 28.53
C SER A 68 4.64 27.59 28.88
N ASP A 69 4.62 27.17 30.14
CA ASP A 69 3.48 26.98 31.04
C ASP A 69 2.28 26.04 30.75
N ASN A 70 1.88 25.43 31.86
CA ASN A 70 0.80 24.47 32.07
C ASN A 70 -0.60 25.05 31.79
N ASN A 71 -1.49 24.24 31.24
CA ASN A 71 -2.80 23.89 31.83
C ASN A 71 -3.56 22.93 30.90
N GLY A 72 -4.26 21.97 31.51
CA GLY A 72 -5.02 20.95 30.77
C GLY A 72 -6.20 21.56 30.03
N GLU A 73 -6.40 21.09 28.80
CA GLU A 73 -7.69 21.04 28.11
C GLU A 73 -7.60 19.92 27.06
N GLU A 74 -8.53 18.96 27.15
CA GLU A 74 -8.82 18.00 26.09
C GLU A 74 -9.10 18.75 24.79
N GLN A 75 -8.21 18.59 23.80
CA GLN A 75 -8.50 18.95 22.43
C GLN A 75 -8.30 17.70 21.59
N VAL A 76 -9.41 16.97 21.40
CA VAL A 76 -9.57 15.91 20.41
C VAL A 76 -9.32 16.55 19.03
N GLN A 77 -8.06 16.58 18.62
CA GLN A 77 -7.72 16.91 17.25
C GLN A 77 -8.21 15.75 16.39
N LYS A 78 -9.35 15.98 15.74
CA LYS A 78 -9.85 15.17 14.63
C LYS A 78 -8.71 15.00 13.63
N SER A 79 -7.96 13.91 13.75
CA SER A 79 -7.20 13.43 12.61
C SER A 79 -8.26 13.20 11.54
N ASN A 80 -8.04 13.82 10.38
CA ASN A 80 -8.81 13.52 9.19
C ASN A 80 -8.68 12.02 8.96
N LEU A 81 -9.66 11.27 9.48
CA LEU A 81 -9.85 9.87 9.23
C LEU A 81 -10.04 9.79 7.72
N PRO A 82 -9.15 9.12 6.98
CA PRO A 82 -9.51 8.74 5.63
C PRO A 82 -10.72 7.85 5.79
N GLU A 83 -11.82 8.35 5.25
CA GLU A 83 -13.12 7.71 5.12
C GLU A 83 -12.93 6.20 4.92
N LEU A 84 -13.58 5.43 5.78
CA LEU A 84 -13.69 3.98 5.72
C LEU A 84 -14.40 3.64 4.39
N GLY A 85 -13.64 3.61 3.29
CA GLY A 85 -14.25 3.69 1.96
C GLY A 85 -13.25 3.73 0.80
N SER A 86 -12.22 2.89 0.81
CA SER A 86 -11.49 2.56 -0.42
C SER A 86 -11.09 1.08 -0.47
N GLU A 87 -12.09 0.20 -0.56
CA GLU A 87 -11.91 -1.23 -0.86
C GLU A 87 -11.20 -1.52 -2.21
N SER A 88 -10.73 -0.48 -2.91
CA SER A 88 -10.19 -0.51 -4.27
C SER A 88 -8.79 0.08 -4.41
N GLU A 89 -8.02 0.31 -3.33
CA GLU A 89 -6.65 0.79 -3.50
C GLU A 89 -5.71 -0.36 -3.93
N CYS A 90 -5.38 -0.41 -5.22
CA CYS A 90 -4.25 -1.21 -5.73
C CYS A 90 -3.01 -0.33 -5.59
N LEU A 91 -2.29 -0.51 -4.48
CA LEU A 91 -1.23 0.39 -4.02
C LEU A 91 -0.07 0.52 -5.01
N SER A 92 0.20 -0.53 -5.79
CA SER A 92 1.06 -0.55 -6.98
C SER A 92 1.20 -1.98 -7.50
N CYS A 93 1.68 -2.13 -8.73
CA CYS A 93 2.24 -3.38 -9.23
C CYS A 93 3.69 -3.09 -9.59
N SER A 94 4.64 -3.98 -9.24
CA SER A 94 6.01 -3.81 -9.71
C SER A 94 6.01 -4.00 -11.22
N ALA A 95 6.25 -2.90 -11.96
CA ALA A 95 6.17 -2.87 -13.40
C ALA A 95 7.12 -3.88 -14.02
#